data_AF-A0A7H9FDG9-F1
#
_entry.id   AF-A0A7H9FDG9-F1
#
_cell.length_a   1.000
_cell.length_b   1.000
_cell.length_c   1.000
_cell.angle_alpha   90.00
_cell.angle_beta   90.00
_cell.angle_gamma   90.00
#
_symmetry.space_group_name_H-M   'P 1'
#
loop_
_entity.id
_entity.type
_entity.pdbx_description
1 polymer ?
#
loop_
_entity_poly.entity_id
_entity_poly.type
_entity_poly.pdbx_seq_one_letter_code
_entity_poly.pdbx_strand_id
1 'polypeptide(L)'
;MKEEIYKLYEVCKRFNSRLGYSLEENKKLKDFKELIDDNLSDDFQELMSGISAFKEEIIDQSIADEQYSQFYYELLSSMANFSSYFADLHEIIFDLNKRRRFKMGEITKEELVSSDEIILDDEDDESGN
;
A
#
# COMPACT_ATOMS: atom_id res chain seq x y z
N MET A 1 5.15 -6.43 -11.73
CA MET A 1 4.49 -5.74 -10.59
C MET A 1 3.90 -6.73 -9.59
N LYS A 2 3.11 -7.72 -10.06
CA LYS A 2 2.57 -8.81 -9.22
C LYS A 2 3.65 -9.53 -8.40
N GLU A 3 4.73 -9.96 -9.05
CA GLU A 3 5.83 -10.63 -8.35
C GLU A 3 6.52 -9.73 -7.33
N GLU A 4 6.68 -8.45 -7.63
CA GLU A 4 7.33 -7.48 -6.76
C GLU A 4 6.51 -7.24 -5.49
N ILE A 5 5.18 -7.15 -5.60
CA ILE A 5 4.27 -7.04 -4.44
C ILE A 5 4.34 -8.31 -3.59
N TYR A 6 4.34 -9.50 -4.19
CA TYR A 6 4.57 -10.75 -3.45
C TYR A 6 5.94 -10.81 -2.77
N LYS A 7 7.00 -10.32 -3.42
CA LYS A 7 8.35 -10.24 -2.83
C LYS A 7 8.37 -9.29 -1.63
N LEU A 8 7.68 -8.15 -1.71
CA LEU A 8 7.53 -7.20 -0.59
C LEU A 8 6.74 -7.82 0.58
N TYR A 9 5.66 -8.53 0.29
CA TYR A 9 4.93 -9.31 1.30
C TYR A 9 5.87 -10.31 2.02
N GLU A 10 6.66 -11.07 1.28
CA GLU A 10 7.60 -12.04 1.86
C GLU A 10 8.70 -11.37 2.70
N VAL A 11 9.14 -10.15 2.34
CA VAL A 11 10.03 -9.35 3.19
C VAL A 11 9.34 -9.00 4.51
N CYS A 12 8.11 -8.49 4.47
CA CYS A 12 7.34 -8.12 5.66
C CYS A 12 7.10 -9.34 6.58
N LYS A 13 6.74 -10.48 5.99
CA LYS A 13 6.57 -11.76 6.71
C LYS A 13 7.85 -12.24 7.39
N ARG A 14 8.99 -12.18 6.70
CA ARG A 14 10.29 -12.52 7.30
C ARG A 14 10.65 -11.56 8.43
N PHE A 15 10.36 -10.27 8.26
CA PHE A 15 10.61 -9.27 9.30
C PHE A 15 9.72 -9.52 10.53
N ASN A 16 8.42 -9.74 10.35
CA ASN A 16 7.48 -10.12 11.41
C ASN A 16 7.96 -11.34 12.21
N SER A 17 8.37 -12.40 11.49
CA SER A 17 8.91 -13.61 12.10
C SER A 17 10.19 -13.37 12.90
N ARG A 18 11.13 -12.54 12.40
CA ARG A 18 12.36 -12.17 13.12
C ARG A 18 12.09 -11.36 14.39
N LEU A 19 10.99 -10.61 14.42
CA LEU A 19 10.55 -9.92 15.63
C LEU A 19 9.96 -10.88 16.67
N GLY A 20 9.64 -12.12 16.30
CA GLY A 20 9.10 -13.16 17.17
C GLY A 20 7.57 -13.25 17.14
N TYR A 21 6.91 -12.60 16.18
CA TYR A 21 5.47 -12.65 16.01
C TYR A 21 5.09 -13.71 14.97
N SER A 22 4.02 -14.45 15.23
CA SER A 22 3.33 -15.26 14.25
C SER A 22 2.55 -14.37 13.26
N LEU A 23 2.10 -14.95 12.15
CA LEU A 23 1.24 -14.25 11.20
C LEU A 23 -0.14 -13.92 11.81
N GLU A 24 -0.69 -14.81 12.65
CA GLU A 24 -1.98 -14.61 13.32
C GLU A 24 -1.98 -13.43 14.30
N GLU A 25 -0.81 -13.08 14.85
CA GLU A 25 -0.64 -11.91 15.72
C GLU A 25 -0.48 -10.60 14.93
N ASN A 26 -0.39 -10.67 13.60
CA ASN A 26 -0.27 -9.52 12.71
C ASN A 26 -1.41 -9.53 11.69
N LYS A 27 -2.58 -9.07 12.16
CA LYS A 27 -3.81 -9.01 11.36
C LYS A 27 -3.60 -8.28 10.03
N LYS A 28 -2.99 -7.09 10.01
CA LYS A 28 -2.76 -6.34 8.76
C LYS A 28 -1.95 -7.14 7.74
N LEU A 29 -0.89 -7.81 8.18
CA LEU A 29 -0.07 -8.64 7.29
C LEU A 29 -0.82 -9.89 6.80
N LYS A 30 -1.71 -10.46 7.61
CA LYS A 30 -2.58 -11.56 7.21
C LYS A 30 -3.63 -11.10 6.19
N ASP A 31 -4.34 -10.02 6.49
CA ASP A 31 -5.35 -9.42 5.62
C ASP A 31 -4.72 -9.04 4.26
N PHE A 32 -3.50 -8.50 4.27
CA PHE A 32 -2.76 -8.19 3.05
C PHE A 32 -2.37 -9.44 2.24
N LYS A 33 -2.09 -10.57 2.90
CA LYS A 33 -1.88 -11.85 2.21
C LYS A 33 -3.16 -12.27 1.47
N GLU A 34 -4.29 -12.21 2.16
CA GLU A 34 -5.60 -12.58 1.60
C GLU A 34 -5.93 -11.67 0.42
N LEU A 35 -5.75 -10.34 0.56
CA LEU A 35 -5.92 -9.37 -0.52
C LEU A 35 -5.07 -9.72 -1.76
N ILE A 36 -3.79 -10.03 -1.55
CA ILE A 36 -2.88 -10.40 -2.64
C ILE A 36 -3.34 -11.70 -3.32
N ASP A 37 -3.69 -12.72 -2.55
CA ASP A 37 -4.06 -14.02 -3.08
C ASP A 37 -5.39 -13.96 -3.85
N ASP A 38 -6.32 -13.12 -3.39
CA ASP A 38 -7.66 -13.00 -3.97
C ASP A 38 -7.70 -12.08 -5.20
N ASN A 39 -7.01 -10.93 -5.17
CA ASN A 39 -7.26 -9.85 -6.13
C ASN A 39 -6.08 -9.46 -7.03
N LEU A 40 -4.83 -9.64 -6.57
CA LEU A 40 -3.66 -9.05 -7.26
C LEU A 40 -3.46 -9.56 -8.69
N SER A 41 -3.89 -10.78 -8.97
CA SER A 41 -3.81 -11.34 -10.32
C SER A 41 -4.74 -10.62 -11.29
N ASP A 42 -5.96 -10.36 -10.85
CA ASP A 42 -7.02 -9.79 -11.65
C ASP A 42 -6.77 -8.30 -11.84
N ASP A 43 -6.40 -7.58 -10.78
CA ASP A 43 -5.97 -6.17 -10.84
C ASP A 43 -4.81 -5.96 -11.82
N PHE A 44 -3.85 -6.89 -11.86
CA PHE A 44 -2.74 -6.84 -12.81
C PHE A 44 -3.20 -7.08 -14.24
N GLN A 45 -4.16 -8.00 -14.45
CA GLN A 45 -4.73 -8.24 -15.78
C GLN A 45 -5.53 -7.04 -16.29
N GLU A 46 -6.31 -6.39 -15.43
CA GLU A 46 -7.03 -5.15 -15.75
C GLU A 46 -6.08 -4.03 -16.16
N LEU A 47 -4.99 -3.82 -15.41
CA LEU A 47 -3.96 -2.85 -15.79
C LEU A 47 -3.36 -3.16 -17.16
N MET A 48 -2.99 -4.42 -17.41
CA MET A 48 -2.42 -4.83 -18.69
C MET A 48 -3.41 -4.71 -19.85
N SER A 49 -4.70 -4.98 -19.60
CA SER A 49 -5.80 -4.77 -20.55
C SER A 49 -5.91 -3.29 -20.91
N GLY A 50 -6.03 -2.41 -19.91
CA GLY A 50 -6.11 -0.96 -20.11
C GLY A 50 -4.89 -0.42 -20.87
N ILE A 51 -3.67 -0.83 -20.51
CA ILE A 51 -2.45 -0.45 -21.25
C ILE A 51 -2.50 -0.92 -22.70
N SER A 52 -2.93 -2.16 -22.95
CA SER A 52 -2.96 -2.74 -24.30
C SER A 52 -4.10 -2.19 -25.17
N ALA A 53 -5.18 -1.72 -24.54
CA ALA A 53 -6.31 -1.08 -25.20
C ALA A 53 -5.97 0.32 -25.72
N PHE A 54 -4.87 0.93 -25.24
CA PHE A 54 -4.40 2.20 -25.74
C PHE A 54 -4.04 2.10 -27.23
N LYS A 55 -4.77 2.85 -28.07
CA LYS A 55 -4.48 3.08 -29.48
C LYS A 55 -4.37 4.58 -29.70
N GLU A 56 -3.48 5.04 -30.58
CA GLU A 56 -3.33 6.48 -30.88
C GLU A 56 -4.67 7.13 -31.25
N GLU A 57 -5.49 6.41 -32.02
CA GLU A 57 -6.82 6.85 -32.45
C GLU A 57 -7.84 6.96 -31.31
N ILE A 58 -7.62 6.30 -30.16
CA ILE A 58 -8.52 6.35 -29.01
C ILE A 58 -8.55 7.75 -28.39
N ILE A 59 -7.44 8.51 -28.49
CA ILE A 59 -7.32 9.85 -27.89
C ILE A 59 -8.25 10.86 -28.57
N ASP A 60 -8.55 10.65 -29.86
CA ASP A 60 -9.41 11.53 -30.65
C ASP A 60 -10.90 11.12 -30.55
N GLN A 61 -11.23 10.07 -29.80
CA GLN A 61 -12.60 9.61 -29.59
C GLN A 61 -13.31 10.43 -28.51
N SER A 62 -14.62 10.58 -28.68
CA SER A 62 -15.50 11.21 -27.68
C SER A 62 -15.59 10.35 -26.42
N ILE A 63 -15.84 10.96 -25.26
CA ILE A 63 -16.16 10.23 -24.01
C ILE A 63 -17.40 9.33 -24.18
N ALA A 64 -18.32 9.68 -25.09
CA ALA A 64 -19.47 8.84 -25.41
C ALA A 64 -19.09 7.56 -26.19
N ASP A 65 -17.84 7.43 -26.65
CA ASP A 65 -17.31 6.21 -27.23
C ASP A 65 -17.04 5.18 -26.12
N GLU A 66 -17.62 4.00 -26.30
CA GLU A 66 -17.52 2.90 -25.34
C GLU A 66 -16.08 2.41 -25.18
N GLN A 67 -15.28 2.43 -26.25
CA GLN A 67 -13.89 1.99 -26.21
C GLN A 67 -13.02 2.96 -25.41
N TYR A 68 -13.20 4.27 -25.61
CA TYR A 68 -12.50 5.28 -24.82
C TYR A 68 -12.89 5.22 -23.35
N SER A 69 -14.19 5.14 -23.05
CA SER A 69 -14.68 5.04 -21.68
C SER A 69 -14.16 3.80 -20.95
N GLN A 70 -14.17 2.64 -21.63
CA GLN A 70 -13.66 1.39 -21.06
C GLN A 70 -12.15 1.46 -20.81
N PHE A 71 -11.36 1.95 -21.78
CA PHE A 71 -9.93 2.17 -21.62
C PHE A 71 -9.62 3.04 -20.40
N TYR A 72 -10.30 4.19 -20.28
CA TYR A 72 -10.05 5.14 -19.20
C TYR A 72 -10.46 4.56 -17.83
N TYR A 73 -11.59 3.85 -17.77
CA TYR A 73 -12.06 3.19 -16.55
C TYR A 73 -11.10 2.10 -16.08
N GLU A 74 -10.71 1.16 -16.95
CA GLU A 74 -9.78 0.07 -16.62
C GLU A 74 -8.43 0.60 -16.14
N LEU A 75 -7.90 1.63 -16.81
CA LEU A 75 -6.60 2.19 -16.45
C LEU A 75 -6.63 2.90 -15.09
N LEU A 76 -7.65 3.74 -14.83
CA LEU A 76 -7.73 4.47 -13.57
C LEU A 76 -8.08 3.57 -12.38
N SER A 77 -9.01 2.63 -12.56
CA SER A 77 -9.41 1.72 -11.49
C SER A 77 -8.26 0.80 -11.09
N SER A 78 -7.56 0.20 -12.06
CA SER A 78 -6.39 -0.63 -11.77
C SER A 78 -5.26 0.15 -11.10
N MET A 79 -4.98 1.39 -11.53
CA MET A 79 -4.01 2.26 -10.83
C MET A 79 -4.41 2.56 -9.39
N ALA A 80 -5.70 2.83 -9.13
CA ALA A 80 -6.21 3.03 -7.78
C ALA A 80 -6.07 1.78 -6.91
N ASN A 81 -6.35 0.59 -7.46
CA ASN A 81 -6.14 -0.68 -6.76
C ASN A 81 -4.66 -0.86 -6.39
N PHE A 82 -3.73 -0.62 -7.32
CA PHE A 82 -2.29 -0.65 -7.03
C PHE A 82 -1.86 0.34 -5.97
N SER A 83 -2.43 1.56 -5.95
CA SER A 83 -2.18 2.53 -4.89
C SER A 83 -2.59 1.99 -3.51
N SER A 84 -3.68 1.24 -3.43
CA SER A 84 -4.14 0.61 -2.17
C SER A 84 -3.12 -0.41 -1.65
N TYR A 85 -2.57 -1.28 -2.51
CA TYR A 85 -1.54 -2.24 -2.07
C TYR A 85 -0.31 -1.54 -1.48
N PHE A 86 0.11 -0.41 -2.06
CA PHE A 86 1.24 0.35 -1.54
C PHE A 86 0.91 1.07 -0.22
N ALA A 87 -0.32 1.53 -0.03
CA ALA A 87 -0.77 2.09 1.24
C ALA A 87 -0.74 1.03 2.35
N ASP A 88 -1.27 -0.17 2.09
CA ASP A 88 -1.25 -1.28 3.04
C ASP A 88 0.19 -1.70 3.38
N LEU A 89 1.06 -1.82 2.37
CA LEU A 89 2.48 -2.11 2.58
C LEU A 89 3.18 -1.05 3.42
N HIS A 90 2.89 0.23 3.18
CA HIS A 90 3.45 1.33 3.95
C HIS A 90 3.08 1.18 5.43
N GLU A 91 1.80 0.97 5.74
CA GLU A 91 1.35 0.76 7.11
C GLU A 91 2.00 -0.47 7.75
N ILE A 92 2.06 -1.60 7.04
CA ILE A 92 2.67 -2.84 7.54
C ILE A 92 4.15 -2.63 7.87
N ILE A 93 4.90 -2.00 6.96
CA ILE A 93 6.34 -1.75 7.15
C ILE A 93 6.55 -0.79 8.32
N PHE A 94 5.71 0.24 8.42
CA PHE A 94 5.75 1.20 9.50
C PHE A 94 5.48 0.53 10.86
N ASP A 95 4.44 -0.30 10.97
CA ASP A 95 4.11 -1.06 12.17
C ASP A 95 5.22 -2.03 12.58
N LEU A 96 5.82 -2.73 11.61
CA LEU A 96 6.97 -3.62 11.84
C LEU A 96 8.17 -2.83 12.37
N ASN A 97 8.43 -1.64 11.84
CA ASN A 97 9.49 -0.77 12.32
C ASN A 97 9.20 -0.29 13.76
N LYS A 98 7.99 0.20 14.07
CA LYS A 98 7.60 0.56 15.45
C LYS A 98 7.83 -0.59 16.42
N ARG A 99 7.39 -1.81 16.08
CA ARG A 99 7.62 -3.01 16.90
C ARG A 99 9.10 -3.32 17.10
N ARG A 100 9.93 -3.16 16.07
CA ARG A 100 11.40 -3.29 16.18
C ARG A 100 11.95 -2.26 17.17
N ARG A 101 11.60 -0.98 17.02
CA ARG A 101 12.07 0.10 17.90
C ARG A 101 11.71 -0.16 19.36
N PHE A 102 10.47 -0.61 19.61
CA PHE A 102 10.04 -1.00 20.96
C PHE A 102 10.88 -2.16 21.52
N LYS A 103 11.13 -3.20 20.72
CA LYS A 103 11.96 -4.34 21.11
C LYS A 103 13.42 -3.94 21.41
N MET A 104 13.91 -2.89 20.77
CA MET A 104 15.25 -2.32 21.01
C MET A 104 15.29 -1.35 22.20
N GLY A 105 14.14 -1.06 22.83
CA GLY A 105 14.04 -0.05 23.88
C GLY A 105 14.18 1.39 23.37
N GLU A 106 14.02 1.61 22.06
CA GLU A 106 14.11 2.94 21.43
C GLU A 106 12.82 3.75 21.58
N ILE A 107 11.69 3.10 21.88
CA ILE A 107 10.40 3.73 22.18
C ILE A 107 9.72 3.02 23.35
N THR A 108 8.85 3.72 24.05
CA THR A 108 8.02 3.23 25.15
C THR A 108 6.82 2.42 24.65
N LYS A 109 6.10 1.79 25.59
CA LYS A 109 4.84 1.11 25.28
C LYS A 109 3.74 2.10 24.87
N GLU A 110 3.76 3.31 25.42
CA GLU A 110 2.82 4.39 25.08
C GLU A 110 3.00 4.84 23.63
N GLU A 111 4.24 5.07 23.21
CA GLU A 111 4.59 5.41 21.81
C GLU A 111 4.33 4.25 20.83
N LEU A 112 4.32 3.00 21.30
CA LEU A 112 3.95 1.84 20.48
C LEU A 112 2.44 1.80 20.19
N VAL A 113 1.61 2.16 21.17
CA VAL A 113 0.14 2.12 21.05
C VAL A 113 -0.47 3.44 20.60
N SER A 114 0.32 4.52 20.57
CA SER A 114 -0.15 5.82 20.08
C SER A 114 -0.52 5.72 18.60
N SER A 115 -1.68 6.29 18.27
CA SER A 115 -2.10 6.54 16.90
C SER A 115 -1.01 7.30 16.14
N ASP A 116 -0.89 7.01 14.85
CA ASP A 116 0.01 7.74 13.93
C ASP A 116 -0.53 9.11 13.52
N GLU A 117 -1.48 9.67 14.27
CA GLU A 117 -1.72 11.10 14.23
C GLU A 117 -0.42 11.80 14.64
N ILE A 118 0.31 12.26 13.62
CA ILE A 118 1.36 13.25 13.77
C ILE A 118 0.67 14.48 14.34
N ILE A 119 0.71 14.63 15.66
CA ILE A 119 0.56 15.94 16.27
C ILE A 119 1.81 16.67 15.81
N LEU A 120 1.66 17.53 14.80
CA LEU A 120 2.63 18.57 14.58
C LEU A 120 2.56 19.40 15.86
N ASP A 121 3.52 19.19 16.76
CA ASP A 121 3.87 20.26 17.69
C ASP A 121 4.25 21.40 16.77
N ASP A 122 3.35 22.38 16.65
CA ASP A 122 3.69 23.69 16.12
C ASP A 122 4.85 24.14 17.00
N GLU A 123 6.08 23.94 16.53
CA GLU A 123 7.28 24.44 17.19
C GLU A 123 7.00 25.91 17.47
N ASP A 124 7.01 26.24 18.77
CA ASP A 124 6.82 27.58 19.30
C ASP A 124 7.53 28.57 18.38
N ASP A 125 6.75 29.50 17.81
CA ASP A 125 7.24 30.74 17.23
C ASP A 125 7.95 31.53 18.34
N GLU A 126 9.17 31.12 18.72
CA GLU A 126 10.16 31.98 19.37
C GLU A 126 10.61 33.00 18.33
N SER A 127 9.71 33.93 17.98
CA SER A 127 10.07 35.23 17.43
C SER A 127 10.45 36.15 18.57
N GLY A 128 11.61 35.87 19.16
CA GLY A 128 12.35 36.82 19.99
C GLY A 128 13.11 37.81 19.13
N ASN A 129 12.49 38.96 18.83
CA ASN A 129 13.03 40.34 18.95
C ASN A 129 12.09 41.38 18.30
#